data_AF-A0A0V1CXF1-F1
#
_entry.id   AF-A0A0V1CXF1-F1
#
_cell.length_a   1.000
_cell.length_b   1.000
_cell.length_c   1.000
_cell.angle_alpha   90.00
_cell.angle_beta   90.00
_cell.angle_gamma   90.00
#
_symmetry.space_group_name_H-M   'P 1'
#
loop_
_entity.id
_entity.type
_entity.pdbx_description
1 polymer ?
#
loop_
_entity_poly.entity_id
_entity_poly.type
_entity_poly.pdbx_seq_one_letter_code
_entity_poly.pdbx_strand_id
1 'polypeptide(L)' 'LRSCLTCAALKAVEGITVCAENYPEVVRTLHDLFHRVPEVVESHVSSVLGLRECS' A
#
# COMPACT_ATOMS: atom_id res chain seq x y z
N LEU A 1 -6.78 11.24 -8.95
CA LEU A 1 -6.76 10.26 -7.83
C LEU A 1 -7.96 9.34 -7.89
N ARG A 2 -9.19 9.79 -7.58
CA ARG A 2 -10.39 8.91 -7.55
C ARG A 2 -10.63 8.12 -8.84
N SER A 3 -10.40 8.72 -10.00
CA SER A 3 -10.51 8.05 -11.31
C SER A 3 -9.59 6.84 -11.49
N CYS A 4 -8.53 6.75 -10.68
CA CYS A 4 -7.53 5.68 -10.72
C CYS A 4 -7.79 4.60 -9.66
N LEU A 5 -8.82 4.75 -8.82
CA LEU A 5 -9.13 3.84 -7.73
C LEU A 5 -10.34 2.98 -8.09
N THR A 6 -10.31 1.73 -7.65
CA THR A 6 -11.41 0.77 -7.83
C THR A 6 -11.75 0.10 -6.51
N CYS A 7 -12.99 -0.38 -6.40
CA CYS A 7 -13.47 -1.23 -5.31
C CYS A 7 -13.08 -0.70 -3.91
N ALA A 8 -12.30 -1.47 -3.16
CA ALA A 8 -11.92 -1.18 -1.77
C ALA A 8 -11.10 0.12 -1.65
N ALA A 9 -10.23 0.42 -2.60
CA ALA A 9 -9.41 1.63 -2.58
C ALA A 9 -10.28 2.88 -2.83
N LEU A 10 -11.27 2.78 -3.72
CA LEU A 10 -12.22 3.88 -3.93
C LEU A 10 -13.10 4.10 -2.69
N LYS A 11 -13.54 3.03 -2.04
CA LYS A 11 -14.34 3.09 -0.81
C LYS A 11 -13.56 3.68 0.36
N ALA A 12 -12.26 3.40 0.47
CA ALA A 12 -11.39 3.96 1.51
C ALA A 12 -11.28 5.49 1.45
N VAL A 13 -11.51 6.10 0.28
CA VAL A 13 -11.50 7.56 0.09
C VAL A 13 -12.89 8.13 -0.19
N GLU A 14 -13.95 7.34 -0.01
CA GLU A 14 -15.33 7.80 -0.14
C GLU A 14 -15.64 8.82 0.97
N GLY A 15 -16.36 9.89 0.65
CA GLY A 15 -16.64 10.98 1.60
C GLY A 15 -15.45 11.93 1.89
N ILE A 16 -14.23 11.60 1.47
CA ILE A 16 -13.07 12.49 1.60
C ILE A 16 -13.02 13.46 0.41
N THR A 17 -13.02 14.76 0.67
CA THR A 17 -12.73 15.77 -0.37
C THR A 17 -11.22 15.87 -0.52
N VAL A 18 -10.69 15.44 -1.66
CA VAL A 18 -9.24 15.47 -1.93
C VAL A 18 -8.85 16.85 -2.47
N CYS A 19 -7.92 17.52 -1.78
CA CYS A 19 -7.32 18.79 -2.16
C CYS A 19 -5.78 18.71 -2.05
N ALA A 20 -5.06 19.77 -2.42
CA ALA A 20 -3.60 19.75 -2.44
C ALA A 20 -2.99 19.54 -1.04
N GLU A 21 -3.64 20.09 -0.02
CA GLU A 21 -3.20 20.09 1.37
C GLU A 21 -3.29 18.70 2.01
N ASN A 22 -4.34 17.94 1.69
CA ASN A 22 -4.56 16.60 2.26
C ASN A 22 -4.12 15.45 1.36
N TYR A 23 -3.70 15.74 0.13
CA TYR A 23 -3.24 14.75 -0.83
C TYR A 23 -2.16 13.80 -0.26
N PRO A 24 -1.12 14.29 0.44
CA PRO A 24 -0.08 13.41 0.98
C PRO A 24 -0.62 12.41 2.01
N GLU A 25 -1.56 12.85 2.87
CA GLU A 25 -2.20 12.04 3.89
C GLU A 25 -3.06 10.93 3.28
N VAL A 26 -3.82 11.27 2.22
CA VAL A 26 -4.68 10.32 1.51
C VAL A 26 -3.84 9.27 0.79
N VAL A 27 -2.73 9.67 0.16
CA VAL A 27 -1.80 8.74 -0.49
C VAL A 27 -1.16 7.81 0.54
N ARG A 28 -0.75 8.33 1.71
CA ARG A 28 -0.21 7.51 2.79
C ARG A 28 -1.23 6.49 3.29
N THR A 29 -2.47 6.91 3.52
CA THR A 29 -3.54 6.00 3.95
C THR A 29 -3.78 4.87 2.95
N LEU A 30 -3.84 5.20 1.65
CA LEU A 30 -3.97 4.19 0.60
C LEU A 30 -2.76 3.25 0.55
N HIS A 31 -1.56 3.79 0.74
CA HIS A 31 -0.35 2.99 0.84
C HIS A 31 -0.43 2.04 2.02
N ASP A 32 -0.68 2.51 3.24
CA ASP A 32 -0.65 1.66 4.43
C ASP A 32 -1.74 0.57 4.41
N LEU A 33 -2.89 0.84 3.78
CA LEU A 33 -3.98 -0.13 3.66
C LEU A 33 -3.77 -1.19 2.57
N PHE A 34 -3.14 -0.83 1.45
CA PHE A 34 -3.12 -1.66 0.24
C PHE A 34 -1.72 -2.00 -0.28
N HIS A 35 -0.70 -1.29 0.18
CA HIS A 35 0.68 -1.63 -0.08
C HIS A 35 1.07 -2.83 0.79
N ARG A 36 0.94 -4.01 0.21
CA ARG A 36 1.73 -5.14 0.67
C ARG A 36 3.12 -4.96 0.08
N VAL A 37 4.11 -4.72 0.93
CA VAL A 37 5.47 -5.22 0.64
C VAL A 37 5.25 -6.69 0.29
N PRO A 38 5.62 -7.14 -0.91
CA PRO A 38 5.28 -8.50 -1.27
C PRO A 38 6.06 -9.36 -0.28
N GLU A 39 5.36 -10.01 0.65
CA GLU A 39 5.95 -11.07 1.48
C GLU A 39 6.60 -12.11 0.56
N VAL A 40 6.12 -12.22 -0.68
CA VAL A 40 6.75 -12.98 -1.78
C VAL A 40 8.10 -12.39 -2.20
N VAL A 41 8.28 -11.07 -2.27
CA VAL A 41 9.56 -10.43 -2.57
C VAL A 41 10.48 -10.49 -1.37
N GLU A 42 10.02 -10.30 -0.13
CA GLU A 42 10.84 -10.53 1.05
C GLU A 42 11.26 -12.00 1.20
N SER A 43 10.32 -12.94 1.03
CA SER A 43 10.60 -14.39 1.05
C SER A 43 11.53 -14.79 -0.10
N HIS A 44 11.31 -14.25 -1.30
CA HIS A 44 12.18 -14.49 -2.45
C HIS A 44 13.57 -13.88 -2.25
N VAL A 45 13.67 -12.67 -1.70
CA VAL A 45 14.94 -12.01 -1.37
C VAL A 45 15.65 -12.75 -0.24
N SER A 46 14.99 -13.17 0.83
CA SER A 46 15.56 -14.03 1.88
C SER A 46 16.04 -15.37 1.32
N SER A 47 15.27 -15.99 0.42
CA SER A 47 15.64 -17.23 -0.26
C SER A 47 16.88 -17.05 -1.15
N VAL A 48 16.93 -15.96 -1.93
CA VAL A 48 18.07 -15.63 -2.82
C VAL A 48 19.31 -15.21 -2.03
N LEU A 49 19.16 -14.52 -0.91
CA LEU A 49 20.26 -14.08 -0.04
C LEU A 49 20.68 -15.15 0.98
N GLY A 50 20.01 -16.30 1.03
CA GLY A 50 20.31 -17.38 1.97
C GLY A 50 20.05 -17.03 3.43
N LEU A 51 19.29 -15.96 3.70
CA LEU A 51 18.90 -15.56 5.04
C LEU A 51 17.77 -16.48 5.51
N ARG A 52 18.17 -17.57 6.17
CA ARG A 52 17.25 -18.47 6.84
C ARG A 52 16.68 -17.71 8.04
N GLU A 53 15.37 -17.51 8.06
CA GLU A 53 14.69 -16.98 9.25
C GLU A 53 15.04 -17.88 10.44
N CYS A 54 15.81 -17.34 11.39
CA CYS A 54 16.03 -17.98 12.67
C CYS A 54 14.74 -17.80 13.48
N SER A 55 14.02 -18.90 13.67
CA SER A 55 12.82 -19.05 14.49
C SER A 55 13.00 -18.58 15.93
#